data_AF-A0A1V5IRZ2-F1
#
_entry.id   AF-A0A1V5IRZ2-F1
#
_cell.length_a   1.000
_cell.length_b   1.000
_cell.length_c   1.000
_cell.angle_alpha   90.00
_cell.angle_beta   90.00
_cell.angle_gamma   90.00
#
_symmetry.space_group_name_H-M   'P 1'
#
loop_
_entity.id
_entity.type
_entity.pdbx_description
1 polymer ?
#
loop_
_entity_poly.entity_id
_entity_poly.type
_entity_poly.pdbx_seq_one_letter_code
_entity_poly.pdbx_strand_id
1 'polypeptide(L)'
;MALAFSTKLRNSLLGGVPARHVATYTASTIAAVDGGEGADSFTDSANGFVTAGFTVGDSILVYGFTGGMAAIHGPFVATSVAVGTIEVATGSLVTDDAGESVTLVVLTGGSLKDIFKDGVLKIYSGTRPSNADATIGGATLLVTISNAGATFVAGTVAGGIEFGASSSGAISKSSSETWQGTAVQTGTAGFFRFYANATDAGGADTDYIYPRIDGTIATSGADLNMTSTSIRSGASITVDTFTLTLPATA
;
A
#
# COMPACT_ATOMS: atom_id res chain seq x y z
N MET A 1 -17.93 -0.84 -16.38
CA MET A 1 -16.62 -0.20 -16.50
C MET A 1 -15.58 -1.13 -15.91
N ALA A 2 -14.33 -1.06 -16.40
CA ALA A 2 -13.23 -1.88 -15.90
C ALA A 2 -12.02 -0.98 -15.71
N LEU A 3 -11.36 -1.13 -14.56
CA LEU A 3 -10.07 -0.51 -14.26
C LEU A 3 -9.06 -0.87 -15.35
N ALA A 4 -8.24 0.11 -15.73
CA ALA A 4 -7.10 -0.14 -16.60
C ALA A 4 -5.85 -0.30 -15.74
N PHE A 5 -5.25 -1.49 -15.79
CA PHE A 5 -3.99 -1.81 -15.11
C PHE A 5 -2.82 -1.61 -16.07
N SER A 6 -1.72 -1.00 -15.60
CA SER A 6 -0.52 -0.84 -16.41
C SER A 6 0.12 -2.19 -16.75
N THR A 7 0.90 -2.24 -17.81
CA THR A 7 1.60 -3.46 -18.22
C THR A 7 2.57 -3.92 -17.13
N LYS A 8 3.28 -3.00 -16.48
CA LYS A 8 4.13 -3.31 -15.32
C LYS A 8 3.35 -3.98 -14.19
N LEU A 9 2.18 -3.44 -13.84
CA LEU A 9 1.36 -3.98 -12.76
C LEU A 9 0.90 -5.39 -13.10
N ARG A 10 0.32 -5.60 -14.29
CA ARG A 10 -0.16 -6.93 -14.70
C ARG A 10 0.96 -7.97 -14.69
N ASN A 11 2.13 -7.63 -15.23
CA ASN A 11 3.28 -8.54 -15.24
C ASN A 11 3.77 -8.87 -13.82
N SER A 12 3.77 -7.89 -12.93
CA SER A 12 4.18 -8.08 -11.54
C SER A 12 3.19 -8.97 -10.78
N LEU A 13 1.88 -8.83 -11.04
CA LEU A 13 0.86 -9.71 -10.44
C LEU A 13 0.89 -11.15 -10.99
N LEU A 14 1.26 -11.33 -12.27
CA LEU A 14 1.25 -12.65 -12.92
C LEU A 14 2.54 -13.44 -12.71
N GLY A 15 3.68 -12.77 -12.56
CA GLY A 15 4.99 -13.44 -12.49
C GLY A 15 6.07 -12.65 -11.76
N GLY A 16 5.71 -11.58 -11.03
CA GLY A 16 6.64 -10.88 -10.17
C GLY A 16 7.08 -11.79 -9.03
N VAL A 17 8.38 -12.08 -8.96
CA VAL A 17 8.95 -12.79 -7.82
C VAL A 17 9.15 -11.75 -6.70
N PRO A 18 8.64 -11.99 -5.49
CA PRO A 18 8.91 -11.10 -4.36
C PRO A 18 10.43 -10.96 -4.17
N ALA A 19 10.92 -9.72 -4.16
CA ALA A 19 12.30 -9.45 -3.85
C ALA A 19 12.47 -9.52 -2.33
N ARG A 20 13.41 -10.36 -1.89
CA ARG A 20 13.85 -10.41 -0.50
C ARG A 20 14.76 -9.21 -0.23
N HIS A 21 14.21 -8.02 0.03
CA HIS A 21 14.93 -6.86 0.54
C HIS A 21 14.05 -5.63 0.78
N VAL A 22 14.46 -4.81 1.78
CA VAL A 22 14.66 -3.34 1.85
C VAL A 22 15.20 -3.06 3.27
N ALA A 23 14.57 -3.67 4.27
CA ALA A 23 15.02 -3.76 5.66
C ALA A 23 15.31 -5.22 6.03
N THR A 24 16.45 -5.48 6.66
CA THR A 24 16.80 -6.78 7.23
C THR A 24 17.45 -6.54 8.57
N TYR A 25 16.96 -7.23 9.60
CA TYR A 25 17.48 -7.09 10.95
C TYR A 25 17.63 -8.45 11.60
N THR A 26 18.84 -8.71 12.08
CA THR A 26 19.18 -9.94 12.81
C THR A 26 19.63 -9.56 14.20
N ALA A 27 19.01 -10.12 15.23
CA ALA A 27 19.40 -9.90 16.61
C ALA A 27 18.97 -11.05 17.51
N SER A 28 19.64 -11.19 18.65
CA SER A 28 19.25 -12.15 19.70
C SER A 28 18.26 -11.59 20.71
N THR A 29 17.94 -10.31 20.60
CA THR A 29 17.06 -9.56 21.49
C THR A 29 15.61 -9.54 21.04
N ILE A 30 15.32 -10.20 19.91
CA ILE A 30 13.98 -10.29 19.32
C ILE A 30 13.21 -11.43 19.97
N ALA A 31 11.98 -11.15 20.40
CA ALA A 31 11.00 -12.13 20.87
C ALA A 31 9.70 -12.02 20.05
N ALA A 32 8.93 -13.11 19.99
CA ALA A 32 7.56 -13.12 19.49
C ALA A 32 6.59 -13.18 20.66
N VAL A 33 5.59 -12.30 20.66
CA VAL A 33 4.60 -12.18 21.73
C VAL A 33 3.22 -12.39 21.13
N ASP A 34 2.53 -13.42 21.62
CA ASP A 34 1.10 -13.63 21.34
C ASP A 34 0.29 -12.67 22.21
N GLY A 35 -0.47 -11.77 21.57
CA GLY A 35 -1.29 -10.76 22.24
C GLY A 35 -2.59 -11.31 22.81
N GLY A 36 -2.89 -12.60 22.61
CA GLY A 36 -4.15 -13.22 22.97
C GLY A 36 -5.29 -12.68 22.12
N GLU A 37 -6.18 -11.87 22.72
CA GLU A 37 -7.24 -11.17 21.98
C GLU A 37 -6.76 -9.84 21.36
N GLY A 38 -5.57 -9.36 21.74
CA GLY A 38 -4.93 -8.15 21.22
C GLY A 38 -4.05 -8.40 20.00
N ALA A 39 -3.38 -7.38 19.48
CA ALA A 39 -2.42 -7.54 18.39
C ALA A 39 -1.20 -8.33 18.87
N ASP A 40 -0.71 -9.24 18.03
CA ASP A 40 0.54 -9.94 18.29
C ASP A 40 1.72 -9.03 17.93
N SER A 41 2.91 -9.30 18.48
CA SER A 41 4.06 -8.44 18.19
C SER A 41 5.39 -9.17 18.15
N PHE A 42 6.29 -8.66 17.32
CA PHE A 42 7.71 -8.86 17.49
C PHE A 42 8.25 -7.73 18.36
N THR A 43 8.91 -8.07 19.47
CA THR A 43 9.56 -7.10 20.35
C THR A 43 11.06 -7.23 20.26
N ASP A 44 11.78 -6.12 20.33
CA ASP A 44 13.25 -6.09 20.32
C ASP A 44 13.79 -5.12 21.37
N SER A 45 14.44 -5.65 22.40
CA SER A 45 15.05 -4.83 23.45
C SER A 45 16.25 -4.01 22.99
N ALA A 46 16.85 -4.32 21.84
CA ALA A 46 17.90 -3.52 21.21
C ALA A 46 17.34 -2.36 20.35
N ASN A 47 16.01 -2.29 20.17
CA ASN A 47 15.31 -1.20 19.48
C ASN A 47 15.71 -0.99 18.01
N GLY A 48 16.14 -2.03 17.30
CA GLY A 48 16.71 -1.95 15.97
C GLY A 48 15.71 -1.78 14.82
N PHE A 49 14.42 -2.05 15.00
CA PHE A 49 13.43 -2.10 13.90
C PHE A 49 13.33 -0.80 13.08
N VAL A 50 13.09 0.34 13.73
CA VAL A 50 12.97 1.63 13.01
C VAL A 50 14.29 2.00 12.32
N THR A 51 15.43 1.75 12.98
CA THR A 51 16.76 2.01 12.42
C THR A 51 17.07 1.11 11.23
N ALA A 52 16.62 -0.15 11.26
CA ALA A 52 16.74 -1.08 10.15
C ALA A 52 15.80 -0.73 8.98
N GLY A 53 14.85 0.20 9.19
CA GLY A 53 13.98 0.73 8.14
C GLY A 53 12.65 0.01 8.01
N PHE A 54 12.20 -0.74 9.03
CA PHE A 54 10.86 -1.34 9.02
C PHE A 54 9.79 -0.24 9.14
N THR A 55 8.70 -0.40 8.41
CA THR A 55 7.59 0.54 8.34
C THR A 55 6.25 -0.18 8.37
N VAL A 56 5.20 0.54 8.74
CA VAL A 56 3.83 0.00 8.73
C VAL A 56 3.48 -0.44 7.32
N GLY A 57 2.86 -1.61 7.16
CA GLY A 57 2.47 -2.20 5.89
C GLY A 57 3.48 -3.20 5.31
N ASP A 58 4.71 -3.24 5.83
CA ASP A 58 5.74 -4.18 5.37
C ASP A 58 5.30 -5.63 5.53
N SER A 59 5.56 -6.44 4.50
CA SER A 59 5.42 -7.90 4.57
C SER A 59 6.73 -8.51 5.04
N ILE A 60 6.73 -9.21 6.17
CA ILE A 60 7.94 -9.63 6.88
C ILE A 60 8.01 -11.15 6.94
N LEU A 61 9.13 -11.71 6.52
CA LEU A 61 9.51 -13.09 6.83
C LEU A 61 10.40 -13.13 8.06
N VAL A 62 10.25 -14.20 8.85
CA VAL A 62 10.98 -14.38 10.11
C VAL A 62 11.63 -15.76 10.15
N TYR A 63 12.89 -15.77 10.56
CA TYR A 63 13.71 -16.98 10.67
C TYR A 63 14.51 -16.97 11.96
N GLY A 64 14.95 -18.15 12.40
CA GLY A 64 15.91 -18.30 13.49
C GLY A 64 15.30 -18.62 14.85
N PHE A 65 13.98 -18.52 14.99
CA PHE A 65 13.28 -19.11 16.14
C PHE A 65 13.38 -20.64 16.10
N THR A 66 13.56 -21.27 17.26
CA THR A 66 13.56 -22.73 17.44
C THR A 66 12.51 -23.21 18.44
N GLY A 67 11.82 -22.29 19.11
CA GLY A 67 10.71 -22.55 20.02
C GLY A 67 9.34 -22.54 19.34
N GLY A 68 8.37 -21.85 19.95
CA GLY A 68 6.98 -21.78 19.49
C GLY A 68 6.81 -21.25 18.06
N MET A 69 7.76 -20.43 17.59
CA MET A 69 7.77 -19.85 16.25
C MET A 69 8.62 -20.64 15.24
N ALA A 70 9.20 -21.78 15.61
CA ALA A 70 10.15 -22.52 14.75
C ALA A 70 9.62 -22.89 13.36
N ALA A 71 8.31 -23.13 13.25
CA ALA A 71 7.65 -23.51 12.00
C ALA A 71 6.84 -22.37 11.37
N ILE A 72 6.87 -21.16 11.94
CA ILE A 72 6.05 -20.02 11.54
C ILE A 72 6.98 -18.93 11.01
N HIS A 73 7.02 -18.79 9.68
CA HIS A 73 7.97 -17.88 9.02
C HIS A 73 7.31 -16.64 8.39
N GLY A 74 5.98 -16.51 8.42
CA GLY A 74 5.24 -15.45 7.75
C GLY A 74 4.80 -15.81 6.32
N PRO A 75 4.49 -14.82 5.45
CA PRO A 75 4.70 -13.39 5.67
C PRO A 75 3.69 -12.78 6.63
N PHE A 76 4.18 -11.98 7.57
CA PHE A 76 3.36 -11.16 8.48
C PHE A 76 3.29 -9.74 7.96
N VAL A 77 2.16 -9.06 8.10
CA VAL A 77 2.02 -7.66 7.73
C VAL A 77 2.15 -6.79 8.98
N ALA A 78 3.13 -5.88 8.99
CA ALA A 78 3.28 -4.90 10.06
C ALA A 78 2.07 -3.95 10.10
N THR A 79 1.31 -3.94 11.19
CA THR A 79 0.17 -3.03 11.40
C THR A 79 0.58 -1.76 12.16
N SER A 80 1.63 -1.86 12.95
CA SER A 80 2.27 -0.77 13.69
C SER A 80 3.78 -1.03 13.73
N VAL A 81 4.59 0.02 13.60
CA VAL A 81 6.04 -0.06 13.80
C VAL A 81 6.47 1.08 14.71
N ALA A 82 7.05 0.69 15.85
CA ALA A 82 7.58 1.58 16.86
C ALA A 82 9.01 1.16 17.23
N VAL A 83 9.64 1.98 18.06
CA VAL A 83 10.95 1.65 18.63
C VAL A 83 10.83 0.33 19.42
N GLY A 84 11.53 -0.71 18.98
CA GLY A 84 11.54 -2.02 19.63
C GLY A 84 10.24 -2.83 19.52
N THR A 85 9.25 -2.42 18.72
CA THR A 85 8.03 -3.22 18.54
C THR A 85 7.49 -3.11 17.12
N ILE A 86 7.15 -4.26 16.53
CA ILE A 86 6.35 -4.38 15.31
C ILE A 86 5.11 -5.17 15.68
N GLU A 87 3.92 -4.57 15.53
CA GLU A 87 2.66 -5.30 15.72
C GLU A 87 2.22 -5.93 14.40
N VAL A 88 1.54 -7.07 14.51
CA VAL A 88 0.93 -7.81 13.40
C VAL A 88 -0.50 -8.20 13.78
N ALA A 89 -1.25 -8.79 12.85
CA ALA A 89 -2.62 -9.21 13.13
C ALA A 89 -2.67 -10.24 14.28
N THR A 90 -3.69 -10.15 15.14
CA THR A 90 -3.97 -11.12 16.21
C THR A 90 -4.02 -12.56 15.70
N GLY A 91 -3.47 -13.50 16.47
CA GLY A 91 -3.44 -14.92 16.14
C GLY A 91 -2.49 -15.29 15.00
N SER A 92 -1.55 -14.40 14.66
CA SER A 92 -0.49 -14.65 13.70
C SER A 92 0.73 -15.31 14.33
N LEU A 93 1.00 -15.04 15.61
CA LEU A 93 2.21 -15.47 16.31
C LEU A 93 1.89 -16.45 17.44
N VAL A 94 2.89 -17.24 17.81
CA VAL A 94 2.94 -17.98 19.07
C VAL A 94 4.06 -17.38 19.90
N THR A 95 3.88 -17.32 21.23
CA THR A 95 4.91 -16.76 22.11
C THR A 95 6.22 -17.54 21.99
N ASP A 96 7.32 -16.83 21.77
CA ASP A 96 8.68 -17.36 21.71
C ASP A 96 9.66 -16.32 22.27
N ASP A 97 10.46 -16.71 23.26
CA ASP A 97 11.30 -15.81 24.03
C ASP A 97 12.52 -15.33 23.23
N ALA A 98 13.10 -14.19 23.64
CA ALA A 98 14.38 -13.73 23.10
C ALA A 98 15.55 -14.63 23.55
N GLY A 99 16.63 -14.63 22.78
CA GLY A 99 17.87 -15.35 23.09
C GLY A 99 18.50 -16.03 21.88
N GLU A 100 17.73 -16.23 20.82
CA GLU A 100 18.16 -16.90 19.59
C GLU A 100 18.46 -15.89 18.47
N SER A 101 19.33 -16.25 17.53
CA SER A 101 19.65 -15.36 16.40
C SER A 101 18.50 -15.29 15.39
N VAL A 102 17.52 -14.43 15.67
CA VAL A 102 16.32 -14.23 14.86
C VAL A 102 16.60 -13.20 13.78
N THR A 103 16.13 -13.45 12.56
CA THR A 103 16.23 -12.56 11.41
C THR A 103 14.85 -12.21 10.86
N LEU A 104 14.53 -10.92 10.81
CA LEU A 104 13.35 -10.37 10.12
C LEU A 104 13.79 -9.80 8.77
N VAL A 105 13.03 -10.11 7.73
CA VAL A 105 13.32 -9.65 6.37
C VAL A 105 12.05 -9.13 5.71
N VAL A 106 12.08 -7.89 5.23
CA VAL A 106 10.99 -7.33 4.41
C VAL A 106 11.02 -7.95 3.01
N LEU A 107 9.85 -8.36 2.54
CA LEU A 107 9.57 -8.74 1.16
C LEU A 107 8.93 -7.57 0.42
N THR A 108 9.30 -7.39 -0.84
CA THR A 108 8.69 -6.40 -1.72
C THR A 108 8.30 -6.95 -3.09
N GLY A 109 7.32 -6.33 -3.74
CA GLY A 109 6.87 -6.62 -5.12
C GLY A 109 6.05 -7.92 -5.33
N GLY A 110 5.60 -8.60 -4.29
CA GLY A 110 4.92 -9.91 -4.39
C GLY A 110 3.40 -9.89 -4.54
N SER A 111 2.75 -8.77 -4.24
CA SER A 111 1.29 -8.65 -4.25
C SER A 111 0.85 -7.25 -4.67
N LEU A 112 -0.42 -7.06 -5.04
CA LEU A 112 -0.95 -5.72 -5.36
C LEU A 112 -0.73 -4.74 -4.20
N LYS A 113 -1.00 -5.19 -2.97
CA LYS A 113 -0.81 -4.41 -1.75
C LYS A 113 0.62 -3.90 -1.64
N ASP A 114 1.57 -4.79 -1.83
CA ASP A 114 3.00 -4.54 -1.71
C ASP A 114 3.52 -3.64 -2.86
N ILE A 115 3.08 -3.90 -4.10
CA ILE A 115 3.42 -3.07 -5.27
C ILE A 115 2.98 -1.61 -5.08
N PHE A 116 1.84 -1.39 -4.43
CA PHE A 116 1.26 -0.07 -4.18
C PHE A 116 1.47 0.44 -2.74
N LYS A 117 2.33 -0.23 -1.98
CA LYS A 117 2.70 0.21 -0.64
C LYS A 117 3.22 1.64 -0.70
N ASP A 118 2.77 2.48 0.23
CA ASP A 118 3.04 3.91 0.28
C ASP A 118 2.74 4.66 -1.05
N GLY A 119 1.72 4.21 -1.80
CA GLY A 119 1.34 4.79 -3.08
C GLY A 119 0.61 6.14 -2.94
N VAL A 120 0.05 6.64 -4.04
CA VAL A 120 -0.77 7.86 -4.04
C VAL A 120 -1.86 7.81 -5.11
N LEU A 121 -3.06 8.32 -4.81
CA LEU A 121 -4.14 8.44 -5.79
C LEU A 121 -4.27 9.89 -6.25
N LYS A 122 -4.27 10.14 -7.56
CA LYS A 122 -4.44 11.49 -8.12
C LYS A 122 -5.71 11.56 -8.95
N ILE A 123 -6.50 12.60 -8.72
CA ILE A 123 -7.77 12.87 -9.41
C ILE A 123 -7.54 13.96 -10.46
N TYR A 124 -8.02 13.72 -11.68
CA TYR A 124 -7.83 14.59 -12.83
C TYR A 124 -9.16 15.02 -13.46
N SER A 125 -9.15 16.24 -13.99
CA SER A 125 -10.13 16.69 -14.98
C SER A 125 -9.67 16.29 -16.37
N GLY A 126 -10.60 15.78 -17.18
CA GLY A 126 -10.35 15.26 -18.52
C GLY A 126 -10.79 13.80 -18.68
N THR A 127 -10.50 13.25 -19.86
CA THR A 127 -10.85 11.86 -20.18
C THR A 127 -9.77 10.92 -19.67
N ARG A 128 -10.18 9.80 -19.06
CA ARG A 128 -9.26 8.71 -18.69
C ARG A 128 -8.44 8.28 -19.92
N PRO A 129 -7.12 8.09 -19.80
CA PRO A 129 -6.32 7.47 -20.85
C PRO A 129 -6.88 6.09 -21.27
N SER A 130 -6.59 5.69 -22.51
CA SER A 130 -7.07 4.42 -23.07
C SER A 130 -6.50 3.20 -22.34
N ASN A 131 -5.31 3.34 -21.76
CA ASN A 131 -4.66 2.40 -20.86
C ASN A 131 -3.78 3.15 -19.86
N ALA A 132 -3.38 2.48 -18.78
CA ALA A 132 -2.59 3.10 -17.72
C ALA A 132 -1.09 3.33 -18.06
N ASP A 133 -0.59 2.75 -19.15
CA ASP A 133 0.77 3.02 -19.66
C ASP A 133 0.82 4.37 -20.39
N ALA A 134 -0.32 4.85 -20.92
CA ALA A 134 -0.41 6.09 -21.66
C ALA A 134 -0.20 7.33 -20.78
N THR A 135 0.27 8.41 -21.42
CA THR A 135 0.38 9.73 -20.81
C THR A 135 -0.99 10.24 -20.35
N ILE A 136 -1.01 10.99 -19.24
CA ILE A 136 -2.19 11.76 -18.82
C ILE A 136 -2.53 12.90 -19.81
N GLY A 137 -1.62 13.21 -20.75
CA GLY A 137 -1.86 14.16 -21.83
C GLY A 137 -2.17 15.56 -21.30
N GLY A 138 -3.26 16.16 -21.81
CA GLY A 138 -3.75 17.47 -21.36
C GLY A 138 -4.64 17.43 -20.11
N ALA A 139 -4.72 16.29 -19.41
CA ALA A 139 -5.51 16.19 -18.19
C ALA A 139 -4.97 17.10 -17.09
N THR A 140 -5.87 17.74 -16.37
CA THR A 140 -5.52 18.72 -15.33
C THR A 140 -5.62 18.06 -13.96
N LEU A 141 -4.53 18.06 -13.18
CA LEU A 141 -4.55 17.56 -11.80
C LEU A 141 -5.47 18.44 -10.93
N LEU A 142 -6.47 17.81 -10.32
CA LEU A 142 -7.39 18.46 -9.40
C LEU A 142 -6.99 18.21 -7.94
N VAL A 143 -6.67 16.96 -7.58
CA VAL A 143 -6.41 16.57 -6.19
C VAL A 143 -5.37 15.46 -6.13
N THR A 144 -4.47 15.53 -5.15
CA THR A 144 -3.64 14.41 -4.71
C THR A 144 -4.22 13.88 -3.40
N ILE A 145 -4.65 12.63 -3.39
CA ILE A 145 -5.20 11.90 -2.24
C ILE A 145 -4.05 11.14 -1.57
N SER A 146 -3.82 11.46 -0.31
CA SER A 146 -2.78 10.90 0.56
C SER A 146 -3.33 10.60 1.95
N ASN A 147 -2.55 9.93 2.80
CA ASN A 147 -2.97 9.68 4.17
C ASN A 147 -3.05 11.00 4.97
N ALA A 148 -4.21 11.26 5.54
CA ALA A 148 -4.60 12.51 6.22
C ALA A 148 -4.35 13.79 5.39
N GLY A 149 -4.18 13.69 4.07
CA GLY A 149 -3.87 14.83 3.21
C GLY A 149 -2.43 15.34 3.37
N ALA A 150 -1.52 14.53 3.94
CA ALA A 150 -0.12 14.87 4.07
C ALA A 150 0.58 15.00 2.70
N THR A 151 1.69 15.73 2.65
CA THR A 151 2.48 15.86 1.42
C THR A 151 3.07 14.51 1.04
N PHE A 152 2.69 14.00 -0.13
CA PHE A 152 3.29 12.80 -0.71
C PHE A 152 4.72 13.10 -1.19
N VAL A 153 5.67 12.27 -0.78
CA VAL A 153 7.07 12.30 -1.24
C VAL A 153 7.44 10.93 -1.80
N ALA A 154 7.60 10.87 -3.12
CA ALA A 154 7.92 9.64 -3.82
C ALA A 154 9.20 8.97 -3.29
N GLY A 155 9.16 7.64 -3.16
CA GLY A 155 10.23 6.80 -2.66
C GLY A 155 10.36 6.80 -1.14
N THR A 156 9.40 7.39 -0.42
CA THR A 156 9.38 7.45 1.05
C THR A 156 8.00 7.10 1.58
N VAL A 157 7.86 6.89 2.89
CA VAL A 157 6.55 6.68 3.54
C VAL A 157 5.71 7.96 3.66
N ALA A 158 6.30 9.14 3.41
CA ALA A 158 5.64 10.40 3.70
C ALA A 158 4.44 10.63 2.77
N GLY A 159 3.25 10.69 3.36
CA GLY A 159 1.99 10.88 2.63
C GLY A 159 1.57 9.68 1.77
N GLY A 160 2.24 8.53 1.92
CA GLY A 160 1.85 7.27 1.30
C GLY A 160 0.50 6.79 1.81
N ILE A 161 -0.20 6.01 0.99
CA ILE A 161 -1.46 5.36 1.36
C ILE A 161 -1.37 3.84 1.23
N GLU A 162 -2.08 3.15 2.10
CA GLU A 162 -1.97 1.71 2.30
C GLU A 162 -3.27 0.97 2.03
N PHE A 163 -3.14 -0.26 1.51
CA PHE A 163 -4.24 -1.21 1.46
C PHE A 163 -4.34 -2.01 2.76
N GLY A 164 -5.57 -2.33 3.17
CA GLY A 164 -5.85 -3.19 4.31
C GLY A 164 -5.55 -4.68 4.04
N ALA A 165 -6.22 -5.56 4.78
CA ALA A 165 -6.20 -6.99 4.49
C ALA A 165 -7.12 -7.32 3.32
N SER A 166 -6.71 -8.29 2.48
CA SER A 166 -7.61 -8.84 1.45
C SER A 166 -8.57 -9.86 2.06
N SER A 167 -9.78 -9.94 1.50
CA SER A 167 -10.79 -10.92 1.89
C SER A 167 -11.76 -11.15 0.73
N SER A 168 -12.21 -12.39 0.55
CA SER A 168 -13.22 -12.77 -0.46
C SER A 168 -12.94 -12.26 -1.89
N GLY A 169 -11.66 -12.26 -2.31
CA GLY A 169 -11.26 -11.79 -3.65
C GLY A 169 -11.21 -10.26 -3.82
N ALA A 170 -11.37 -9.51 -2.73
CA ALA A 170 -11.30 -8.05 -2.71
C ALA A 170 -10.21 -7.54 -1.75
N ILE A 171 -9.70 -6.34 -2.02
CA ILE A 171 -8.82 -5.60 -1.13
C ILE A 171 -9.26 -4.13 -1.10
N SER A 172 -9.32 -3.55 0.10
CA SER A 172 -9.79 -2.18 0.29
C SER A 172 -8.69 -1.28 0.86
N LYS A 173 -8.85 0.04 0.77
CA LYS A 173 -8.03 1.00 1.53
C LYS A 173 -7.94 0.59 3.01
N SER A 174 -6.81 0.88 3.64
CA SER A 174 -6.62 0.65 5.07
C SER A 174 -7.70 1.37 5.88
N SER A 175 -8.34 0.67 6.81
CA SER A 175 -9.34 1.26 7.72
C SER A 175 -8.71 2.20 8.75
N SER A 176 -7.40 2.11 8.95
CA SER A 176 -6.64 2.95 9.88
C SER A 176 -6.19 4.27 9.25
N GLU A 177 -6.48 4.51 7.96
CA GLU A 177 -6.06 5.70 7.24
C GLU A 177 -7.24 6.54 6.77
N THR A 178 -7.03 7.86 6.76
CA THR A 178 -7.97 8.80 6.14
C THR A 178 -7.42 9.23 4.79
N TRP A 179 -7.90 8.61 3.71
CA TRP A 179 -7.51 8.99 2.36
C TRP A 179 -8.20 10.30 1.99
N GLN A 180 -7.44 11.40 1.92
CA GLN A 180 -7.98 12.71 1.61
C GLN A 180 -6.96 13.60 0.89
N GLY A 181 -7.42 14.70 0.33
CA GLY A 181 -6.58 15.71 -0.29
C GLY A 181 -7.27 17.06 -0.42
N THR A 182 -6.48 18.12 -0.60
CA THR A 182 -7.01 19.45 -0.89
C THR A 182 -6.92 19.71 -2.39
N ALA A 183 -8.02 20.16 -2.99
CA ALA A 183 -8.06 20.47 -4.41
C ALA A 183 -7.15 21.65 -4.76
N VAL A 184 -6.24 21.45 -5.72
CA VAL A 184 -5.33 22.50 -6.20
C VAL A 184 -5.97 23.33 -7.31
N GLN A 185 -6.96 22.79 -8.02
CA GLN A 185 -7.65 23.46 -9.12
C GLN A 185 -9.17 23.20 -9.07
N THR A 186 -9.93 24.13 -9.65
CA THR A 186 -11.37 23.95 -9.89
C THR A 186 -11.56 23.22 -11.21
N GLY A 187 -12.43 22.21 -11.24
CA GLY A 187 -12.73 21.45 -12.45
C GLY A 187 -13.72 20.31 -12.19
N THR A 188 -13.97 19.51 -13.22
CA THR A 188 -14.84 18.34 -13.12
C THR A 188 -13.98 17.08 -13.11
N ALA A 189 -14.03 16.32 -12.03
CA ALA A 189 -13.32 15.05 -11.92
C ALA A 189 -13.83 14.05 -12.96
N GLY A 190 -12.93 13.56 -13.82
CA GLY A 190 -13.24 12.61 -14.88
C GLY A 190 -12.60 11.24 -14.68
N PHE A 191 -11.40 11.19 -14.10
CA PHE A 191 -10.70 9.94 -13.80
C PHE A 191 -9.71 10.10 -12.65
N PHE A 192 -9.29 8.98 -12.08
CA PHE A 192 -8.14 8.91 -11.19
C PHE A 192 -7.05 8.03 -11.78
N ARG A 193 -5.80 8.29 -11.37
CA ARG A 193 -4.69 7.35 -11.50
C ARG A 193 -4.10 7.07 -10.12
N PHE A 194 -4.02 5.80 -9.76
CA PHE A 194 -3.29 5.30 -8.61
C PHE A 194 -1.85 5.03 -9.04
N TYR A 195 -0.91 5.65 -8.37
CA TYR A 195 0.52 5.54 -8.62
C TYR A 195 1.17 4.74 -7.48
N ALA A 196 2.10 3.86 -7.81
CA ALA A 196 3.02 3.29 -6.82
C ALA A 196 3.95 4.39 -6.26
N ASN A 197 4.71 4.08 -5.21
CA ASN A 197 5.54 5.06 -4.50
C ASN A 197 6.72 5.62 -5.32
N ALA A 198 7.06 5.03 -6.47
CA ALA A 198 8.15 5.54 -7.31
C ALA A 198 7.83 6.93 -7.91
N THR A 199 8.88 7.71 -8.20
CA THR A 199 8.74 9.00 -8.90
C THR A 199 8.13 8.79 -10.28
N ASP A 200 6.91 9.27 -10.47
CA ASP A 200 6.16 9.14 -11.72
C ASP A 200 5.41 10.44 -12.04
N ALA A 201 5.79 11.06 -13.18
CA ALA A 201 5.22 12.31 -13.67
C ALA A 201 3.94 12.14 -14.50
N GLY A 202 3.45 10.91 -14.71
CA GLY A 202 2.26 10.62 -15.52
C GLY A 202 2.50 10.63 -17.03
N GLY A 203 3.76 10.63 -17.47
CA GLY A 203 4.14 10.48 -18.87
C GLY A 203 3.85 9.08 -19.42
N ALA A 204 4.05 8.90 -20.73
CA ALA A 204 3.96 7.59 -21.36
C ALA A 204 5.03 6.65 -20.76
N ASP A 205 4.64 5.45 -20.39
CA ASP A 205 5.52 4.40 -19.85
C ASP A 205 5.79 3.35 -20.92
N THR A 206 6.75 3.64 -21.81
CA THR A 206 7.12 2.73 -22.90
C THR A 206 8.05 1.61 -22.46
N ASP A 207 8.73 1.79 -21.33
CA ASP A 207 9.65 0.80 -20.76
C ASP A 207 8.95 -0.12 -19.74
N TYR A 208 7.66 0.13 -19.46
CA TYR A 208 6.82 -0.63 -18.54
C TYR A 208 7.43 -0.77 -17.14
N ILE A 209 7.85 0.36 -16.56
CA ILE A 209 8.49 0.40 -15.25
C ILE A 209 7.56 0.90 -14.13
N TYR A 210 6.42 1.52 -14.47
CA TYR A 210 5.52 2.12 -13.49
C TYR A 210 4.24 1.30 -13.28
N PRO A 211 4.02 0.74 -12.07
CA PRO A 211 2.72 0.21 -11.69
C PRO A 211 1.70 1.35 -11.55
N ARG A 212 0.61 1.29 -12.33
CA ARG A 212 -0.47 2.28 -12.31
C ARG A 212 -1.83 1.60 -12.42
N ILE A 213 -2.85 2.22 -11.84
CA ILE A 213 -4.26 1.86 -12.02
C ILE A 213 -5.04 3.10 -12.43
N ASP A 214 -5.71 3.05 -13.58
CA ASP A 214 -6.64 4.10 -14.00
C ASP A 214 -8.08 3.66 -13.80
N GLY A 215 -8.88 4.53 -13.22
CA GLY A 215 -10.32 4.35 -13.08
C GLY A 215 -11.09 5.61 -13.43
N THR A 216 -12.32 5.41 -13.87
CA THR A 216 -13.27 6.49 -14.17
C THR A 216 -13.86 7.07 -12.89
N ILE A 217 -14.29 8.33 -12.98
CA ILE A 217 -15.03 9.01 -11.91
C ILE A 217 -16.38 9.47 -12.44
N ALA A 218 -17.44 9.21 -11.68
CA ALA A 218 -18.78 9.72 -11.92
C ALA A 218 -19.56 9.80 -10.61
N THR A 219 -20.82 10.22 -10.66
CA THR A 219 -21.72 10.16 -9.50
C THR A 219 -22.32 8.77 -9.26
N SER A 220 -22.27 7.90 -10.27
CA SER A 220 -22.74 6.51 -10.19
C SER A 220 -22.17 5.67 -11.33
N GLY A 221 -21.97 4.38 -11.09
CA GLY A 221 -21.59 3.40 -12.12
C GLY A 221 -20.14 3.50 -12.62
N ALA A 222 -19.32 4.36 -12.01
CA ALA A 222 -17.89 4.48 -12.29
C ALA A 222 -17.05 3.65 -11.30
N ASP A 223 -15.74 3.57 -11.57
CA ASP A 223 -14.78 2.86 -10.73
C ASP A 223 -14.59 3.56 -9.37
N LEU A 224 -14.68 4.90 -9.34
CA LEU A 224 -14.79 5.71 -8.14
C LEU A 224 -16.02 6.61 -8.24
N ASN A 225 -16.99 6.39 -7.35
CA ASN A 225 -18.22 7.17 -7.32
C ASN A 225 -18.11 8.31 -6.30
N MET A 226 -18.45 9.52 -6.72
CA MET A 226 -18.44 10.72 -5.88
C MET A 226 -19.86 11.26 -5.69
N THR A 227 -20.12 11.97 -4.60
CA THR A 227 -21.40 12.69 -4.43
C THR A 227 -21.57 13.83 -5.45
N SER A 228 -20.46 14.46 -5.84
CA SER A 228 -20.37 15.44 -6.92
C SER A 228 -19.00 15.33 -7.61
N THR A 229 -18.98 15.41 -8.93
CA THR A 229 -17.71 15.49 -9.70
C THR A 229 -17.20 16.92 -9.85
N SER A 230 -18.01 17.94 -9.50
CA SER A 230 -17.56 19.33 -9.50
C SER A 230 -16.68 19.60 -8.27
N ILE A 231 -15.39 19.81 -8.52
CA ILE A 231 -14.39 20.12 -7.50
C ILE A 231 -14.05 21.60 -7.58
N ARG A 232 -14.00 22.25 -6.42
CA ARG A 232 -13.55 23.64 -6.28
C ARG A 232 -12.15 23.65 -5.67
N SER A 233 -11.26 24.51 -6.16
CA SER A 233 -9.95 24.75 -5.54
C SER A 233 -10.10 25.08 -4.05
N GLY A 234 -9.23 24.51 -3.22
CA GLY A 234 -9.26 24.59 -1.76
C GLY A 234 -10.26 23.65 -1.07
N ALA A 235 -11.14 22.96 -1.80
CA ALA A 235 -12.04 21.98 -1.21
C ALA A 235 -11.27 20.75 -0.73
N SER A 236 -11.63 20.25 0.45
CA SER A 236 -11.18 18.94 0.91
C SER A 236 -12.01 17.85 0.23
N ILE A 237 -11.32 16.86 -0.34
CA ILE A 237 -11.92 15.71 -0.99
C ILE A 237 -11.45 14.46 -0.25
N THR A 238 -12.39 13.64 0.19
CA THR A 238 -12.12 12.36 0.86
C THR A 238 -12.44 11.19 -0.06
N VAL A 239 -11.73 10.08 0.14
CA VAL A 239 -12.04 8.78 -0.44
C VAL A 239 -12.42 7.85 0.71
N ASP A 240 -13.72 7.79 0.99
CA ASP A 240 -14.23 7.04 2.14
C ASP A 240 -14.18 5.52 1.86
N THR A 241 -14.47 5.13 0.62
CA THR A 241 -14.40 3.74 0.14
C THR A 241 -13.53 3.65 -1.11
N PHE A 242 -12.59 2.70 -1.11
CA PHE A 242 -11.85 2.29 -2.29
C PHE A 242 -11.60 0.79 -2.18
N THR A 243 -12.12 0.02 -3.14
CA THR A 243 -12.03 -1.44 -3.13
C THR A 243 -11.70 -1.93 -4.53
N LEU A 244 -10.70 -2.79 -4.62
CA LEU A 244 -10.34 -3.52 -5.83
C LEU A 244 -10.81 -4.96 -5.66
N THR A 245 -11.60 -5.43 -6.62
CA THR A 245 -12.13 -6.80 -6.62
C THR A 245 -11.63 -7.53 -7.85
N LEU A 246 -11.05 -8.71 -7.65
CA LEU A 246 -10.78 -9.63 -8.75
C LEU A 246 -12.07 -10.40 -9.07
N PRO A 247 -12.47 -10.48 -10.35
CA PRO A 247 -13.71 -11.15 -10.72
C PRO A 247 -13.64 -12.65 -10.38
N ALA A 248 -14.71 -13.16 -9.76
CA ALA A 248 -14.84 -14.59 -9.45
C ALA A 248 -15.25 -15.43 -10.67
N THR A 249 -15.84 -14.79 -11.68
CA THR A 249 -16.27 -15.41 -12.95
C THR A 249 -16.00 -14.47 -14.11
N ALA A 250 -15.75 -15.03 -15.29
CA ALA A 250 -15.51 -14.29 -16.54
C ALA A 250 -16.79 -13.62 -17.07
#